data_AF-A0A9D6ERB7-F1
#
_entry.id   AF-A0A9D6ERB7-F1
#
_cell.length_a   1.000
_cell.length_b   1.000
_cell.length_c   1.000
_cell.angle_alpha   90.00
_cell.angle_beta   90.00
_cell.angle_gamma   90.00
#
_symmetry.space_group_name_H-M   'P 1'
#
loop_
_entity.id
_entity.type
_entity.pdbx_description
1 polymer ?
#
loop_
_entity_poly.entity_id
_entity_poly.type
_entity_poly.pdbx_seq_one_letter_code
_entity_poly.pdbx_strand_id
1 'polypeptide(L)'
;GWLHQGLAAAPSNAELASALERVRHALWTSYNQTASALIQRQEFHRARRLIREALADEDFPGDRREHFTELLSATFTGEIGQLTASAIRTLEDEREREAVSFLERAEGILSTMPGDAITPKRREDANRRLWWGYTKLGMRRVEGGEYEEALEPLFHALKIGDIDPERQQETREALVRAVEGVTDARGGEITRLAKDGNRSAAVAEAERLKALMRESLERGLSQQELSLALTKARRVLEGLERAADT
;
A
#
# COMPACT_ATOMS: atom_id res chain seq x y z
N GLY A 1 -39.61 -10.04 14.25
CA GLY A 1 -40.13 -9.31 15.44
C GLY A 1 -41.63 -9.44 15.54
N TRP A 2 -42.23 -9.03 16.67
CA TRP A 2 -43.67 -9.17 16.94
C TRP A 2 -44.56 -8.49 15.89
N LEU A 3 -44.15 -7.34 15.32
CA LEU A 3 -44.87 -6.67 14.24
C LEU A 3 -44.92 -7.49 12.93
N HIS A 4 -43.85 -8.19 12.58
CA HIS A 4 -43.82 -9.11 11.43
C HIS A 4 -44.74 -10.31 11.62
N GLN A 5 -44.74 -10.88 12.83
CA GLN A 5 -45.63 -11.99 13.18
C GLN A 5 -47.10 -11.55 13.20
N GLY A 6 -47.37 -10.32 13.67
CA GLY A 6 -48.70 -9.71 13.65
C GLY A 6 -49.21 -9.46 12.23
N LEU A 7 -48.37 -8.99 11.31
CA LEU A 7 -48.72 -8.83 9.90
C LEU A 7 -48.88 -10.18 9.17
N ALA A 8 -48.09 -11.20 9.51
CA ALA A 8 -48.28 -12.54 8.96
C ALA A 8 -49.63 -13.15 9.39
N ALA A 9 -50.11 -12.84 10.60
CA ALA A 9 -51.40 -13.28 11.12
C ALA A 9 -52.59 -12.42 10.62
N ALA A 10 -52.35 -11.14 10.31
CA ALA A 10 -53.37 -10.21 9.81
C ALA A 10 -52.81 -9.32 8.66
N PRO A 11 -52.68 -9.86 7.43
CA PRO A 11 -52.00 -9.18 6.32
C PRO A 11 -52.68 -7.87 5.88
N SER A 12 -53.98 -7.72 6.14
CA SER A 12 -54.78 -6.56 5.74
C SER A 12 -54.78 -5.42 6.77
N ASN A 13 -54.05 -5.56 7.88
CA ASN A 13 -54.05 -4.55 8.95
C ASN A 13 -53.16 -3.35 8.58
N ALA A 14 -53.80 -2.27 8.11
CA ALA A 14 -53.13 -1.05 7.68
C ALA A 14 -52.35 -0.34 8.81
N GLU A 15 -52.80 -0.42 10.07
CA GLU A 15 -52.13 0.20 11.21
C GLU A 15 -50.83 -0.54 11.56
N LEU A 16 -50.86 -1.87 11.57
CA LEU A 16 -49.66 -2.69 11.78
C LEU A 16 -48.65 -2.51 10.64
N ALA A 17 -49.12 -2.45 9.39
CA ALA A 17 -48.27 -2.15 8.23
C ALA A 17 -47.60 -0.77 8.38
N SER A 18 -48.37 0.25 8.74
CA SER A 18 -47.87 1.61 8.95
C SER A 18 -46.88 1.70 10.13
N ALA A 19 -47.13 0.96 11.21
CA ALA A 19 -46.24 0.90 12.36
C ALA A 19 -44.91 0.21 12.03
N LEU A 20 -44.95 -0.91 11.28
CA LEU A 20 -43.75 -1.60 10.83
C LEU A 20 -42.88 -0.69 9.94
N GLU A 21 -43.51 0.03 9.01
CA GLU A 21 -42.79 0.95 8.12
C GLU A 21 -42.09 2.08 8.90
N ARG A 22 -42.77 2.68 9.89
CA ARG A 22 -42.15 3.70 10.77
C ARG A 22 -40.95 3.15 11.55
N VAL A 23 -41.08 1.94 12.10
CA VAL A 23 -39.99 1.29 12.86
C VAL A 23 -38.80 1.02 11.94
N ARG A 24 -39.03 0.49 10.73
CA ARG A 24 -37.97 0.27 9.72
C ARG A 24 -37.29 1.57 9.33
N HIS A 25 -38.07 2.62 9.05
CA HIS A 25 -37.52 3.93 8.71
C HIS A 25 -36.64 4.51 9.83
N ALA A 26 -37.09 4.39 11.09
CA ALA A 26 -36.33 4.84 12.25
C ALA A 26 -35.05 4.03 12.46
N LEU A 27 -35.12 2.70 12.29
CA LEU A 27 -33.98 1.78 12.41
C LEU A 27 -32.87 2.19 11.44
N TRP A 28 -33.17 2.29 10.14
CA TRP A 28 -32.16 2.57 9.12
C TRP A 28 -31.59 3.98 9.22
N THR A 29 -32.40 4.93 9.70
CA THR A 29 -31.92 6.28 10.04
C THR A 29 -30.93 6.22 11.21
N SER A 30 -31.19 5.43 12.24
CA SER A 30 -30.28 5.22 13.37
C SER A 30 -28.97 4.54 12.95
N TYR A 31 -29.03 3.52 12.07
CA TYR A 31 -27.83 2.88 11.50
C TYR A 31 -26.96 3.91 10.76
N ASN A 32 -27.56 4.75 9.91
CA ASN A 32 -26.83 5.78 9.16
C ASN A 32 -26.15 6.80 10.09
N GLN A 33 -26.87 7.30 11.10
CA GLN A 33 -26.34 8.26 12.09
C GLN A 33 -25.20 7.65 12.90
N THR A 34 -25.37 6.41 13.36
CA THR A 34 -24.35 5.70 14.16
C THR A 34 -23.11 5.39 13.33
N ALA A 35 -23.28 4.91 12.10
CA ALA A 35 -22.17 4.67 11.18
C ALA A 35 -21.39 5.96 10.90
N SER A 36 -22.10 7.07 10.63
CA SER A 36 -21.48 8.37 10.41
C SER A 36 -20.70 8.87 11.63
N ALA A 37 -21.26 8.72 12.83
CA ALA A 37 -20.57 9.10 14.08
C ALA A 37 -19.31 8.24 14.32
N LEU A 38 -19.37 6.94 14.04
CA LEU A 38 -18.20 6.05 14.13
C LEU A 38 -17.11 6.46 13.11
N ILE A 39 -17.49 6.82 11.88
CA ILE A 39 -16.55 7.31 10.86
C ILE A 39 -15.88 8.61 11.32
N GLN A 40 -16.64 9.57 11.84
CA GLN A 40 -16.11 10.83 12.37
C GLN A 40 -15.10 10.62 13.50
N ARG A 41 -15.34 9.61 14.36
CA ARG A 41 -14.45 9.20 15.44
C ARG A 41 -13.30 8.29 14.98
N GLN A 42 -13.18 8.04 13.67
CA GLN A 42 -12.17 7.15 13.08
C GLN A 42 -12.28 5.69 13.56
N GLU A 43 -13.45 5.27 14.05
CA GLU A 43 -13.75 3.90 14.46
C GLU A 43 -14.15 3.05 13.23
N PHE A 44 -13.32 3.07 12.18
CA PHE A 44 -13.64 2.55 10.85
C PHE A 44 -14.06 1.07 10.85
N HIS A 45 -13.37 0.22 11.63
CA HIS A 45 -13.74 -1.19 11.75
C HIS A 45 -15.16 -1.37 12.31
N ARG A 46 -15.53 -0.60 13.34
CA ARG A 46 -16.88 -0.67 13.94
C ARG A 46 -17.93 -0.15 12.96
N ALA A 47 -17.64 0.93 12.24
CA ALA A 47 -18.51 1.45 11.19
C ALA A 47 -18.72 0.41 10.08
N ARG A 48 -17.65 -0.23 9.57
CA ARG A 48 -17.74 -1.28 8.54
C ARG A 48 -18.60 -2.45 8.97
N ARG A 49 -18.44 -2.93 10.20
CA ARG A 49 -19.25 -4.03 10.73
C ARG A 49 -20.73 -3.65 10.73
N LEU A 50 -21.06 -2.47 11.26
CA LEU A 50 -22.43 -1.98 11.34
C LEU A 50 -23.06 -1.79 9.95
N ILE A 51 -22.31 -1.24 8.99
CA ILE A 51 -22.80 -1.01 7.62
C ILE A 51 -23.02 -2.35 6.88
N ARG A 52 -22.11 -3.32 7.04
CA ARG A 52 -22.27 -4.66 6.46
C ARG A 52 -23.45 -5.41 7.04
N GLU A 53 -23.68 -5.28 8.35
CA GLU A 53 -24.85 -5.85 9.02
C GLU A 53 -26.14 -5.28 8.43
N ALA A 54 -26.22 -3.95 8.24
CA ALA A 54 -27.38 -3.32 7.59
C ALA A 54 -27.59 -3.82 6.16
N LEU A 55 -26.53 -3.85 5.34
CA LEU A 55 -26.61 -4.28 3.94
C LEU A 55 -26.94 -5.77 3.76
N ALA A 56 -26.68 -6.60 4.78
CA ALA A 56 -26.99 -8.02 4.78
C ALA A 56 -28.43 -8.32 5.24
N ASP A 57 -29.13 -7.35 5.82
CA ASP A 57 -30.52 -7.53 6.26
C ASP A 57 -31.46 -7.65 5.04
N GLU A 58 -32.33 -8.66 5.07
CA GLU A 58 -33.28 -8.94 3.98
C GLU A 58 -34.30 -7.81 3.79
N ASP A 59 -34.63 -7.11 4.88
CA ASP A 59 -35.57 -5.97 4.88
C ASP A 59 -34.88 -4.63 4.57
N PHE A 60 -33.60 -4.65 4.17
CA PHE A 60 -32.86 -3.43 3.90
C PHE A 60 -33.41 -2.67 2.65
N PRO A 61 -33.77 -1.38 2.78
CA PRO A 61 -34.41 -0.62 1.71
C PRO A 61 -33.51 -0.46 0.48
N GLY A 62 -34.04 -0.82 -0.69
CA GLY A 62 -33.31 -0.77 -1.96
C GLY A 62 -32.82 0.63 -2.33
N ASP A 63 -33.63 1.65 -2.05
CA ASP A 63 -33.34 3.07 -2.29
C ASP A 63 -32.18 3.62 -1.44
N ARG A 64 -31.80 2.93 -0.36
CA ARG A 64 -30.68 3.31 0.53
C ARG A 64 -29.39 2.54 0.28
N ARG A 65 -29.41 1.52 -0.60
CA ARG A 65 -28.26 0.62 -0.82
C ARG A 65 -27.05 1.36 -1.36
N GLU A 66 -27.27 2.28 -2.29
CA GLU A 66 -26.20 3.10 -2.86
C GLU A 66 -25.51 3.93 -1.77
N HIS A 67 -26.27 4.70 -0.98
CA HIS A 67 -25.75 5.51 0.12
C HIS A 67 -24.95 4.69 1.15
N PHE A 68 -25.44 3.52 1.57
CA PHE A 68 -24.72 2.67 2.51
C PHE A 68 -23.46 2.03 1.89
N THR A 69 -23.49 1.72 0.60
CA THR A 69 -22.31 1.25 -0.14
C THR A 69 -21.25 2.35 -0.23
N GLU A 70 -21.66 3.59 -0.47
CA GLU A 70 -20.77 4.76 -0.45
C GLU A 70 -20.16 5.01 0.93
N LEU A 71 -20.94 4.86 2.00
CA LEU A 71 -20.46 4.93 3.38
C LEU A 71 -19.46 3.82 3.69
N LEU A 72 -19.75 2.59 3.26
CA LEU A 72 -18.83 1.46 3.41
C LEU A 72 -17.50 1.78 2.74
N SER A 73 -17.55 2.25 1.50
CA SER A 73 -16.40 2.72 0.73
C SER A 73 -15.64 3.85 1.42
N ALA A 74 -16.34 4.79 2.06
CA ALA A 74 -15.72 5.91 2.78
C ALA A 74 -14.96 5.46 4.04
N THR A 75 -15.39 4.38 4.71
CA THR A 75 -14.65 3.85 5.87
C THR A 75 -13.26 3.33 5.47
N PHE A 76 -13.17 2.78 4.28
CA PHE A 76 -11.99 2.15 3.72
C PHE A 76 -10.96 3.20 3.29
N THR A 77 -11.41 4.20 2.51
CA THR A 77 -10.55 5.32 2.09
C THR A 77 -10.15 6.21 3.27
N GLY A 78 -11.05 6.40 4.24
CA GLY A 78 -10.78 7.14 5.47
C GLY A 78 -9.66 6.52 6.30
N GLU A 79 -9.69 5.20 6.49
CA GLU A 79 -8.65 4.49 7.26
C GLU A 79 -7.31 4.48 6.53
N ILE A 80 -7.30 4.24 5.20
CA ILE A 80 -6.07 4.37 4.40
C ILE A 80 -5.49 5.78 4.52
N GLY A 81 -6.33 6.81 4.41
CA GLY A 81 -5.93 8.19 4.59
C GLY A 81 -5.31 8.46 5.97
N GLN A 82 -5.91 7.94 7.03
CA GLN A 82 -5.39 8.06 8.40
C GLN A 82 -4.03 7.36 8.55
N LEU A 83 -3.90 6.13 8.06
CA LEU A 83 -2.69 5.32 8.17
C LEU A 83 -1.54 5.94 7.37
N THR A 84 -1.77 6.32 6.11
CA THR A 84 -0.74 6.98 5.28
C THR A 84 -0.31 8.33 5.85
N ALA A 85 -1.23 9.13 6.39
CA ALA A 85 -0.87 10.36 7.10
C ALA A 85 -0.06 10.10 8.38
N SER A 86 -0.38 9.00 9.10
CA SER A 86 0.38 8.59 10.29
C SER A 86 1.77 8.10 9.92
N ALA A 87 1.91 7.36 8.81
CA ALA A 87 3.21 6.95 8.28
C ALA A 87 4.10 8.16 8.01
N ILE A 88 3.60 9.16 7.29
CA ILE A 88 4.37 10.37 6.94
C ILE A 88 4.84 11.12 8.20
N ARG A 89 3.95 11.40 9.16
CA ARG A 89 4.33 12.05 10.43
C ARG A 89 5.39 11.26 11.20
N THR A 90 5.25 9.93 11.19
CA THR A 90 6.17 9.04 11.89
C THR A 90 7.54 8.98 11.21
N LEU A 91 7.60 9.13 9.88
CA LEU A 91 8.86 9.31 9.14
C LEU A 91 9.54 10.62 9.53
N GLU A 92 8.80 11.70 9.80
CA GLU A 92 9.35 12.97 10.28
C GLU A 92 9.96 12.83 11.68
N ASP A 93 9.35 12.00 12.54
CA ASP A 93 9.82 11.69 13.90
C ASP A 93 10.93 10.61 13.97
N GLU A 94 11.49 10.19 12.84
CA GLU A 94 12.54 9.15 12.74
C GLU A 94 12.11 7.74 13.24
N ARG A 95 10.81 7.50 13.36
CA ARG A 95 10.25 6.23 13.85
C ARG A 95 9.92 5.28 12.71
N GLU A 96 10.90 5.01 11.87
CA GLU A 96 10.70 4.39 10.55
C GLU A 96 9.96 3.05 10.58
N ARG A 97 10.23 2.18 11.56
CA ARG A 97 9.53 0.88 11.70
C ARG A 97 8.02 1.04 11.89
N GLU A 98 7.61 2.05 12.64
CA GLU A 98 6.19 2.37 12.82
C GLU A 98 5.57 2.88 11.50
N ALA A 99 6.31 3.69 10.74
CA ALA A 99 5.86 4.17 9.43
C ALA A 99 5.64 3.02 8.44
N VAL A 100 6.55 2.05 8.38
CA VAL A 100 6.39 0.83 7.58
C VAL A 100 5.12 0.08 7.99
N SER A 101 4.91 -0.15 9.29
CA SER A 101 3.72 -0.85 9.78
C SER A 101 2.42 -0.13 9.39
N PHE A 102 2.40 1.20 9.37
CA PHE A 102 1.22 1.95 8.91
C PHE A 102 0.97 1.78 7.40
N LEU A 103 2.02 1.78 6.57
CA LEU A 103 1.90 1.59 5.12
C LEU A 103 1.41 0.17 4.79
N GLU A 104 2.01 -0.86 5.38
CA GLU A 104 1.61 -2.27 5.20
C GLU A 104 0.15 -2.50 5.61
N ARG A 105 -0.29 -1.88 6.71
CA ARG A 105 -1.70 -1.95 7.14
C ARG A 105 -2.63 -1.25 6.15
N ALA A 106 -2.23 -0.12 5.59
CA ALA A 106 -3.03 0.59 4.60
C ALA A 106 -3.17 -0.22 3.30
N GLU A 107 -2.11 -0.89 2.85
CA GLU A 107 -2.17 -1.86 1.76
C GLU A 107 -3.05 -3.06 2.07
N GLY A 108 -2.91 -3.65 3.26
CA GLY A 108 -3.75 -4.75 3.71
C GLY A 108 -5.22 -4.39 3.60
N ILE A 109 -5.59 -3.18 4.01
CA ILE A 109 -6.95 -2.67 3.84
C ILE A 109 -7.34 -2.57 2.36
N LEU A 110 -6.49 -1.98 1.51
CA LEU A 110 -6.76 -1.84 0.07
C LEU A 110 -6.96 -3.20 -0.64
N SER A 111 -6.14 -4.20 -0.30
CA SER A 111 -6.22 -5.55 -0.88
C SER A 111 -7.50 -6.30 -0.51
N THR A 112 -8.09 -5.99 0.64
CA THR A 112 -9.35 -6.61 1.12
C THR A 112 -10.61 -5.90 0.63
N MET A 113 -10.48 -4.78 -0.10
CA MET A 113 -11.63 -4.06 -0.62
C MET A 113 -12.27 -4.82 -1.80
N PRO A 114 -13.59 -5.06 -1.76
CA PRO A 114 -14.31 -5.56 -2.94
C PRO A 114 -14.11 -4.62 -4.14
N GLY A 115 -13.93 -5.19 -5.33
CA GLY A 115 -13.62 -4.42 -6.55
C GLY A 115 -14.70 -3.39 -6.93
N ASP A 116 -15.96 -3.72 -6.61
CA ASP A 116 -17.16 -2.90 -6.81
C ASP A 116 -17.46 -1.95 -5.64
N ALA A 117 -16.84 -2.14 -4.47
CA ALA A 117 -17.08 -1.33 -3.27
C ALA A 117 -16.29 0.00 -3.26
N ILE A 118 -15.43 0.26 -4.24
CA ILE A 118 -14.67 1.51 -4.33
C ILE A 118 -14.72 2.07 -5.74
N THR A 119 -15.04 3.37 -5.84
CA THR A 119 -15.00 4.05 -7.13
C THR A 119 -13.56 4.13 -7.65
N PRO A 120 -13.35 4.15 -8.98
CA PRO A 120 -12.00 4.28 -9.55
C PRO A 120 -11.22 5.47 -8.98
N LYS A 121 -11.89 6.62 -8.83
CA LYS A 121 -11.29 7.83 -8.26
C LYS A 121 -10.79 7.63 -6.82
N ARG A 122 -11.56 6.96 -5.99
CA ARG A 122 -11.19 6.69 -4.59
C ARG A 122 -10.02 5.70 -4.49
N ARG A 123 -9.95 4.74 -5.40
CA ARG A 123 -8.83 3.79 -5.49
C ARG A 123 -7.55 4.51 -5.94
N GLU A 124 -7.64 5.36 -6.96
CA GLU A 124 -6.53 6.22 -7.43
C GLU A 124 -5.99 7.10 -6.28
N ASP A 125 -6.88 7.72 -5.52
CA ASP A 125 -6.53 8.56 -4.37
C ASP A 125 -5.86 7.77 -3.23
N ALA A 126 -6.21 6.49 -3.04
CA ALA A 126 -5.57 5.60 -2.08
C ALA A 126 -4.17 5.17 -2.57
N ASN A 127 -4.07 4.75 -3.83
CA ASN A 127 -2.80 4.41 -4.50
C ASN A 127 -1.81 5.57 -4.41
N ARG A 128 -2.24 6.80 -4.71
CA ARG A 128 -1.41 8.00 -4.64
C ARG A 128 -0.84 8.24 -3.25
N ARG A 129 -1.61 7.99 -2.20
CA ARG A 129 -1.14 8.16 -0.81
C ARG A 129 -0.14 7.09 -0.40
N LEU A 130 -0.40 5.83 -0.78
CA LEU A 130 0.53 4.72 -0.54
C LEU A 130 1.85 4.94 -1.29
N TRP A 131 1.78 5.26 -2.58
CA TRP A 131 2.92 5.61 -3.42
C TRP A 131 3.77 6.67 -2.74
N TRP A 132 3.16 7.78 -2.32
CA TRP A 132 3.89 8.86 -1.67
C TRP A 132 4.58 8.42 -0.38
N GLY A 133 3.91 7.62 0.46
CA GLY A 133 4.49 7.10 1.69
C GLY A 133 5.74 6.26 1.46
N TYR A 134 5.68 5.33 0.50
CA TYR A 134 6.83 4.48 0.15
C TYR A 134 7.96 5.25 -0.54
N THR A 135 7.64 6.15 -1.47
CA THR A 135 8.63 7.01 -2.11
C THR A 135 9.36 7.85 -1.07
N LYS A 136 8.64 8.43 -0.10
CA LYS A 136 9.26 9.22 0.98
C LYS A 136 10.18 8.39 1.88
N LEU A 137 9.71 7.21 2.29
CA LEU A 137 10.52 6.26 3.06
C LEU A 137 11.82 5.91 2.30
N GLY A 138 11.69 5.53 1.04
CA GLY A 138 12.81 5.18 0.18
C GLY A 138 13.80 6.32 -0.02
N MET A 139 13.31 7.52 -0.34
CA MET A 139 14.15 8.70 -0.50
C MET A 139 14.92 9.05 0.78
N ARG A 140 14.28 8.98 1.95
CA ARG A 140 14.96 9.23 3.23
C ARG A 140 16.13 8.26 3.45
N ARG A 141 15.92 6.97 3.16
CA ARG A 141 16.99 5.95 3.25
C ARG A 141 18.12 6.23 2.25
N VAL A 142 17.81 6.63 1.02
CA VAL A 142 18.81 7.07 0.02
C VAL A 142 19.63 8.26 0.54
N GLU A 143 18.97 9.26 1.11
CA GLU A 143 19.63 10.45 1.68
C GLU A 143 20.50 10.10 2.91
N GLY A 144 20.10 9.08 3.68
CA GLY A 144 20.87 8.52 4.79
C GLY A 144 22.01 7.57 4.37
N GLY A 145 22.13 7.24 3.09
CA GLY A 145 23.12 6.27 2.58
C GLY A 145 22.74 4.80 2.82
N GLU A 146 21.53 4.53 3.30
CA GLU A 146 20.94 3.20 3.52
C GLU A 146 20.37 2.65 2.19
N TYR A 147 21.24 2.55 1.19
CA TYR A 147 20.83 2.31 -0.19
C TYR A 147 20.15 0.95 -0.40
N GLU A 148 20.59 -0.10 0.31
CA GLU A 148 20.01 -1.44 0.16
C GLU A 148 18.62 -1.52 0.77
N GLU A 149 18.45 -0.93 1.95
CA GLU A 149 17.18 -0.79 2.64
C GLU A 149 16.21 0.09 1.86
N ALA A 150 16.69 1.07 1.09
CA ALA A 150 15.85 1.93 0.25
C ALA A 150 15.18 1.17 -0.92
N LEU A 151 15.75 0.06 -1.38
CA LEU A 151 15.29 -0.63 -2.60
C LEU A 151 13.85 -1.12 -2.49
N GLU A 152 13.51 -1.84 -1.41
CA GLU A 152 12.19 -2.49 -1.33
C GLU A 152 11.03 -1.47 -1.27
N PRO A 153 11.07 -0.41 -0.44
CA PRO A 153 10.07 0.65 -0.50
C PRO A 153 9.94 1.29 -1.88
N LEU A 154 11.06 1.60 -2.55
CA LEU A 154 11.04 2.27 -3.85
C LEU A 154 10.49 1.38 -4.96
N PHE A 155 10.84 0.10 -4.97
CA PHE A 155 10.22 -0.85 -5.89
C PHE A 155 8.74 -1.08 -5.57
N HIS A 156 8.35 -1.02 -4.30
CA HIS A 156 6.94 -1.08 -3.93
C HIS A 156 6.19 0.12 -4.51
N ALA A 157 6.71 1.34 -4.31
CA ALA A 157 6.17 2.55 -4.91
C ALA A 157 6.07 2.46 -6.44
N LEU A 158 7.09 1.89 -7.12
CA LEU A 158 7.10 1.73 -8.57
C LEU A 158 5.98 0.81 -9.09
N LYS A 159 5.58 -0.21 -8.32
CA LYS A 159 4.50 -1.15 -8.68
C LYS A 159 3.10 -0.54 -8.54
N ILE A 160 2.95 0.56 -7.79
CA ILE A 160 1.66 1.22 -7.61
C ILE A 160 1.28 1.94 -8.92
N GLY A 161 0.16 1.51 -9.51
CA GLY A 161 -0.39 2.08 -10.74
C GLY A 161 -1.14 3.41 -10.52
N ASP A 162 -1.58 4.01 -11.63
CA ASP A 162 -2.35 5.26 -11.67
C ASP A 162 -1.61 6.47 -11.07
N ILE A 163 -0.27 6.45 -11.13
CA ILE A 163 0.59 7.57 -10.73
C ILE A 163 1.00 8.34 -11.98
N ASP A 164 0.94 9.66 -11.89
CA ASP A 164 1.37 10.56 -12.97
C ASP A 164 2.84 10.29 -13.37
N PRO A 165 3.18 10.29 -14.68
CA PRO A 165 4.54 9.96 -15.13
C PRO A 165 5.65 10.82 -14.53
N GLU A 166 5.41 12.12 -14.31
CA GLU A 166 6.40 13.03 -13.73
C GLU A 166 6.69 12.64 -12.27
N ARG A 167 5.65 12.30 -11.50
CA ARG A 167 5.79 11.79 -10.13
C ARG A 167 6.45 10.42 -10.10
N GLN A 168 6.10 9.56 -11.04
CA GLN A 168 6.73 8.24 -11.14
C GLN A 168 8.23 8.35 -11.46
N GLN A 169 8.62 9.37 -12.22
CA GLN A 169 10.02 9.66 -12.53
C GLN A 169 10.85 9.96 -11.27
N GLU A 170 10.33 10.74 -10.30
CA GLU A 170 11.02 10.99 -9.03
C GLU A 170 11.34 9.68 -8.27
N THR A 171 10.40 8.72 -8.29
CA THR A 171 10.58 7.40 -7.66
C THR A 171 11.65 6.59 -8.38
N ARG A 172 11.64 6.62 -9.73
CA ARG A 172 12.65 5.96 -10.56
C ARG A 172 14.04 6.52 -10.30
N GLU A 173 14.19 7.84 -10.23
CA GLU A 173 15.47 8.49 -9.95
C GLU A 173 16.02 8.17 -8.57
N ALA A 174 15.16 8.12 -7.54
CA ALA A 174 15.56 7.65 -6.22
C ALA A 174 16.01 6.19 -6.25
N LEU A 175 15.30 5.34 -6.99
CA LEU A 175 15.62 3.92 -7.12
C LEU A 175 16.92 3.67 -7.88
N VAL A 176 17.18 4.42 -8.96
CA VAL A 176 18.47 4.39 -9.67
C VAL A 176 19.62 4.77 -8.73
N ARG A 177 19.47 5.86 -7.96
CA ARG A 177 20.48 6.26 -6.97
C ARG A 177 20.73 5.19 -5.90
N ALA A 178 19.67 4.53 -5.41
CA ALA A 178 19.80 3.41 -4.48
C ALA A 178 20.59 2.25 -5.10
N VAL A 179 20.23 1.83 -6.32
CA VAL A 179 20.91 0.73 -7.03
C VAL A 179 22.39 1.07 -7.29
N GLU A 180 22.70 2.31 -7.66
CA GLU A 180 24.07 2.79 -7.82
C GLU A 180 24.86 2.76 -6.51
N GLY A 181 24.26 3.22 -5.41
CA GLY A 181 24.87 3.19 -4.08
C GLY A 181 25.20 1.76 -3.61
N VAL A 182 24.27 0.81 -3.80
CA VAL A 182 24.52 -0.61 -3.49
C VAL A 182 25.62 -1.18 -4.41
N THR A 183 25.62 -0.81 -5.68
CA THR A 183 26.64 -1.23 -6.64
C THR A 183 28.03 -0.78 -6.22
N ASP A 184 28.17 0.47 -5.77
CA ASP A 184 29.45 1.02 -5.30
C ASP A 184 29.91 0.32 -4.02
N ALA A 185 29.01 0.14 -3.04
CA ALA A 185 29.32 -0.53 -1.78
C ALA A 185 29.79 -1.98 -2.00
N ARG A 186 29.02 -2.77 -2.77
CA ARG A 186 29.38 -4.16 -3.08
C ARG A 186 30.62 -4.24 -3.97
N GLY A 187 30.80 -3.31 -4.90
CA GLY A 187 32.00 -3.23 -5.73
C GLY A 187 33.29 -3.02 -4.93
N GLY A 188 33.23 -2.15 -3.92
CA GLY A 188 34.31 -1.94 -2.96
C GLY A 188 34.60 -3.20 -2.15
N GLU A 189 33.56 -3.86 -1.65
CA GLU A 189 33.68 -5.10 -0.86
C GLU A 189 34.27 -6.26 -1.66
N ILE A 190 33.80 -6.48 -2.90
CA ILE A 190 34.37 -7.49 -3.82
C ILE A 190 35.87 -7.24 -4.02
N THR A 191 36.25 -5.99 -4.28
CA THR A 191 37.65 -5.61 -4.49
C THR A 191 38.50 -5.87 -3.24
N ARG A 192 37.96 -5.57 -2.05
CA ARG A 192 38.64 -5.82 -0.77
C ARG A 192 38.81 -7.32 -0.52
N LEU A 193 37.75 -8.11 -0.64
CA LEU A 193 37.77 -9.56 -0.46
C LEU A 193 38.76 -10.25 -1.41
N ALA A 194 38.83 -9.79 -2.67
CA ALA A 194 39.79 -10.29 -3.64
C ALA A 194 41.24 -10.01 -3.22
N LYS A 195 41.54 -8.78 -2.75
CA LYS A 195 42.86 -8.40 -2.24
C LYS A 195 43.27 -9.18 -0.99
N ASP A 196 42.30 -9.47 -0.12
CA ASP A 196 42.50 -10.24 1.11
C ASP A 196 42.64 -11.76 0.84
N GLY A 197 42.58 -12.19 -0.42
CA GLY A 197 42.66 -13.61 -0.82
C GLY A 197 41.39 -14.41 -0.54
N ASN A 198 40.31 -13.78 -0.07
CA ASN A 198 39.03 -14.43 0.22
C ASN A 198 38.17 -14.54 -1.05
N ARG A 199 38.64 -15.36 -1.98
CA ARG A 199 38.05 -15.50 -3.32
C ARG A 199 36.61 -16.01 -3.31
N SER A 200 36.30 -16.99 -2.45
CA SER A 200 34.94 -17.54 -2.37
C SER A 200 33.93 -16.48 -1.93
N ALA A 201 34.29 -15.61 -0.99
CA ALA A 201 33.42 -14.53 -0.55
C ALA A 201 33.27 -13.45 -1.64
N ALA A 202 34.37 -13.10 -2.33
CA ALA A 202 34.33 -12.15 -3.45
C ALA A 202 33.39 -12.63 -4.58
N VAL A 203 33.44 -13.93 -4.92
CA VAL A 203 32.53 -14.53 -5.91
C VAL A 203 31.08 -14.53 -5.43
N ALA A 204 30.83 -14.86 -4.16
CA ALA A 204 29.47 -14.82 -3.62
C ALA A 204 28.88 -13.41 -3.67
N GLU A 205 29.67 -12.38 -3.36
CA GLU A 205 29.24 -10.99 -3.40
C GLU A 205 29.04 -10.49 -4.84
N ALA A 206 29.89 -10.94 -5.78
CA ALA A 206 29.71 -10.72 -7.21
C ALA A 206 28.39 -11.31 -7.74
N GLU A 207 28.01 -12.52 -7.32
CA GLU A 207 26.74 -13.12 -7.71
C GLU A 207 25.54 -12.36 -7.13
N ARG A 208 25.64 -11.85 -5.89
CA ARG A 208 24.61 -10.97 -5.31
C ARG A 208 24.47 -9.67 -6.10
N LEU A 209 25.57 -9.07 -6.55
CA LEU A 209 25.53 -7.87 -7.39
C LEU A 209 24.88 -8.15 -8.75
N LYS A 210 25.21 -9.28 -9.39
CA LYS A 210 24.54 -9.71 -10.64
C LYS A 210 23.04 -9.92 -10.44
N ALA A 211 22.66 -10.57 -9.34
CA ALA A 211 21.26 -10.80 -8.99
C ALA A 211 20.50 -9.48 -8.83
N LEU A 212 21.08 -8.51 -8.12
CA LEU A 212 20.49 -7.17 -7.95
C LEU A 212 20.25 -6.48 -9.30
N MET A 213 21.23 -6.51 -10.22
CA MET A 213 21.07 -5.89 -11.55
C MET A 213 19.93 -6.54 -12.35
N ARG A 214 19.85 -7.87 -12.31
CA ARG A 214 18.79 -8.62 -12.99
C ARG A 214 17.42 -8.30 -12.40
N GLU A 215 17.31 -8.38 -11.06
CA GLU A 215 16.06 -8.11 -10.36
C GLU A 215 15.59 -6.66 -10.60
N SER A 216 16.51 -5.70 -10.62
CA SER A 216 16.18 -4.30 -10.88
C SER A 216 15.54 -4.08 -12.26
N LEU A 217 16.04 -4.78 -13.28
CA LEU A 217 15.46 -4.78 -14.63
C LEU A 217 14.09 -5.49 -14.65
N GLU A 218 14.00 -6.67 -14.02
CA GLU A 218 12.75 -7.45 -13.93
C GLU A 218 11.64 -6.70 -13.19
N ARG A 219 12.00 -5.85 -12.23
CA ARG A 219 11.08 -5.03 -11.43
C ARG A 219 10.74 -3.68 -12.08
N GLY A 220 11.21 -3.42 -13.31
CA GLY A 220 10.69 -2.35 -14.16
C GLY A 220 11.61 -1.15 -14.42
N LEU A 221 12.88 -1.20 -13.97
CA LEU A 221 13.89 -0.25 -14.44
C LEU A 221 14.39 -0.66 -15.83
N SER A 222 14.70 0.33 -16.65
CA SER A 222 15.28 0.12 -17.97
C SER A 222 16.80 -0.01 -17.91
N GLN A 223 17.38 -0.62 -18.96
CA GLN A 223 18.84 -0.64 -19.13
C GLN A 223 19.44 0.76 -19.25
N GLN A 224 18.69 1.72 -19.79
CA GLN A 224 19.15 3.10 -19.93
C GLN A 224 19.27 3.76 -18.55
N GLU A 225 18.25 3.62 -17.70
CA GLU A 225 18.25 4.11 -16.32
C GLU A 225 19.39 3.49 -15.51
N LEU A 226 19.67 2.19 -15.71
CA LEU A 226 20.73 1.47 -14.98
C LEU A 226 22.11 1.51 -15.65
N SER A 227 22.31 2.30 -16.70
CA SER A 227 23.52 2.25 -17.53
C SER A 227 24.83 2.43 -16.73
N LEU A 228 24.84 3.35 -15.77
CA LEU A 228 26.01 3.60 -14.91
C LEU A 228 26.27 2.43 -13.96
N ALA A 229 25.25 1.96 -13.23
CA ALA A 229 25.34 0.81 -12.33
C ALA A 229 25.81 -0.46 -13.07
N LEU A 230 25.23 -0.75 -14.23
CA LEU A 230 25.60 -1.89 -15.07
C LEU A 230 27.06 -1.83 -15.53
N THR A 231 27.53 -0.63 -15.91
CA THR A 231 28.92 -0.42 -16.33
C THR A 231 29.90 -0.64 -15.18
N LYS A 232 29.58 -0.09 -14.00
CA LYS A 232 30.38 -0.27 -12.77
C LYS A 232 30.43 -1.74 -12.35
N ALA A 233 29.28 -2.41 -12.28
CA ALA A 233 29.18 -3.82 -11.95
C ALA A 233 30.03 -4.68 -12.91
N ARG A 234 29.91 -4.45 -14.23
CA ARG A 234 30.73 -5.17 -15.22
C ARG A 234 32.23 -5.00 -14.97
N ARG A 235 32.70 -3.78 -14.73
CA ARG A 235 34.12 -3.51 -14.47
C ARG A 235 34.65 -4.26 -13.24
N VAL A 236 33.87 -4.31 -12.16
CA VAL A 236 34.24 -5.04 -10.94
C VAL A 236 34.32 -6.55 -11.22
N LEU A 237 33.32 -7.10 -11.91
CA LEU A 237 33.25 -8.52 -12.25
C LEU A 237 34.41 -8.96 -13.14
N GLU A 238 34.71 -8.20 -14.19
CA GLU A 238 35.88 -8.45 -15.05
C GLU A 238 37.20 -8.36 -14.27
N GLY A 239 37.29 -7.45 -13.29
CA GLY A 239 38.46 -7.33 -12.41
C GLY A 239 38.67 -8.59 -11.57
N LEU A 240 37.59 -9.16 -11.05
CA LEU A 240 37.62 -10.41 -10.27
C LEU A 240 38.02 -11.62 -11.15
N GLU A 241 37.55 -11.68 -12.39
CA GLU A 241 37.93 -12.71 -13.36
C GLU A 241 39.41 -12.62 -13.75
N ARG A 242 39.97 -11.42 -13.95
CA ARG A 242 41.42 -11.30 -14.24
C ARG A 242 42.29 -11.73 -13.05
N ALA A 243 41.84 -11.45 -11.82
CA ALA A 243 42.49 -11.93 -10.61
C ALA A 243 42.33 -13.45 -10.41
N ALA A 244 41.46 -14.11 -11.19
CA ALA A 244 41.29 -15.56 -11.15
C ALA A 244 42.36 -16.32 -11.95
N ASP A 245 42.92 -15.67 -12.98
CA ASP A 245 43.87 -16.23 -13.95
C ASP A 245 45.34 -15.91 -13.62
N THR A 246 45.60 -15.24 -12.49
CA THR A 246 46.93 -14.90 -11.96
C THR A 246 47.21 -15.65 -10.67
#